data_AF-A0A1H2RC50-F1
#
_entry.id   AF-A0A1H2RC50-F1
#
_cell.length_a   1.000
_cell.length_b   1.000
_cell.length_c   1.000
_cell.angle_alpha   90.00
_cell.angle_beta   90.00
_cell.angle_gamma   90.00
#
_symmetry.space_group_name_H-M   'P 1'
#
loop_
_entity.id
_entity.type
_entity.pdbx_description
1 polymer ?
#
loop_
_entity_poly.entity_id
_entity_poly.type
_entity_poly.pdbx_seq_one_letter_code
_entity_poly.pdbx_strand_id
1 'polypeptide(L)'
;MTKFNTGNEIGSTDARDLYDNAQNLDELTNNQSERSHKDRLGNDRKTWWGMEQDFQDFLANSGYVGTGTDGAYEDYDADGPLDIEARNEIFTKDGEFYRAKADLDLPYTTTGTWDGDDETRFVSVGDANLRQELGDASQGGDLVSVSTNSGNESLNAALGKRTQVKDVVLKFDSVSDMESYDTTSLNDGQQANVLNGSRYRWDATSEGWVEQTQQLNDGTQTTAKALNHRTIHAITQGALRTIPVSALEDGQSCIIGMTERARTLRWRSGDRSSEVSSDPGEGAWVAPDSDATGASGAWETIVDGYYLAQWWGVTTGDNIDRSSELQAAYSYASPGMLLLPQGEIRMDSKLPLLSGGIIKGHGCSINGSGTKIVYNGSGNTFEIIGNANDPLRGASMRDLYVEISGGGESALYLKGCRECIIEKVLFRNIGTCTDGVKVEAEEDYGVYKNDFVQVQTIGFDNRGFYFDGDITNSGTRRANDNVLDKCRSDANATGFQFRGLEHVDLHGCRGEGNNRGVRVAGESDGTPAIRVNMLGGYLENDTYDIDVDDSSPGGNGGIRVFGTRYSRSKIAGSSSRVRDIIYDFYDA
;
A
#
# COMPACT_ATOMS: atom_id res chain seq x y z
N MET A 1 -16.64 75.97 -20.85
CA MET A 1 -15.50 76.03 -21.79
C MET A 1 -14.73 77.30 -21.48
N THR A 2 -13.42 77.21 -21.29
CA THR A 2 -12.61 78.35 -20.87
C THR A 2 -12.49 79.41 -21.94
N LYS A 3 -12.15 80.64 -21.52
CA LYS A 3 -12.19 81.83 -22.38
C LYS A 3 -11.24 81.77 -23.57
N PHE A 4 -10.04 81.20 -23.43
CA PHE A 4 -9.01 81.24 -24.48
C PHE A 4 -8.71 79.89 -25.15
N ASN A 5 -8.82 78.79 -24.40
CA ASN A 5 -8.72 77.40 -24.82
C ASN A 5 -7.61 77.12 -25.85
N THR A 6 -6.36 77.48 -25.51
CA THR A 6 -5.25 77.48 -26.48
C THR A 6 -4.78 76.08 -26.90
N GLY A 7 -5.08 75.06 -26.07
CA GLY A 7 -4.67 73.67 -26.32
C GLY A 7 -3.20 73.35 -26.02
N ASN A 8 -2.43 74.29 -25.44
CA ASN A 8 -1.03 74.04 -25.08
C ASN A 8 -0.90 72.95 -24.00
N GLU A 9 0.23 72.24 -23.97
CA GLU A 9 0.46 71.14 -23.02
C GLU A 9 0.53 71.61 -21.54
N ILE A 10 0.49 70.66 -20.60
CA ILE A 10 0.62 70.94 -19.16
C ILE A 10 2.02 71.51 -18.87
N GLY A 11 2.09 72.57 -18.06
CA GLY A 11 3.32 73.32 -17.78
C GLY A 11 3.53 74.55 -18.68
N SER A 12 2.58 74.85 -19.57
CA SER A 12 2.58 76.10 -20.34
C SER A 12 2.60 77.33 -19.43
N THR A 13 3.50 78.27 -19.74
CA THR A 13 3.61 79.58 -19.09
C THR A 13 2.89 80.68 -19.87
N ASP A 14 2.14 80.34 -20.93
CA ASP A 14 1.31 81.31 -21.65
C ASP A 14 0.26 81.91 -20.69
N ALA A 15 0.22 83.24 -20.62
CA ALA A 15 -0.69 83.94 -19.72
C ALA A 15 -2.17 83.58 -19.94
N ARG A 16 -2.56 83.18 -21.16
CA ARG A 16 -3.92 82.72 -21.49
C ARG A 16 -4.23 81.38 -20.84
N ASP A 17 -3.27 80.47 -20.78
CA ASP A 17 -3.42 79.17 -20.11
C ASP A 17 -3.50 79.34 -18.60
N LEU A 18 -2.71 80.27 -18.05
CA LEU A 18 -2.78 80.61 -16.63
C LEU A 18 -4.16 81.18 -16.26
N TYR A 19 -4.74 82.03 -17.12
CA TYR A 19 -6.10 82.54 -16.92
C TYR A 19 -7.16 81.44 -16.98
N ASP A 20 -7.09 80.57 -18.00
CA ASP A 20 -8.01 79.45 -18.16
C ASP A 20 -7.90 78.43 -17.01
N ASN A 21 -6.69 78.18 -16.50
CA ASN A 21 -6.49 77.37 -15.30
C ASN A 21 -7.15 77.98 -14.07
N ALA A 22 -7.03 79.31 -13.88
CA ALA A 22 -7.67 80.00 -12.76
C ALA A 22 -9.21 79.95 -12.88
N GLN A 23 -9.76 80.14 -14.08
CA GLN A 23 -11.19 80.03 -14.33
C GLN A 23 -11.72 78.63 -14.05
N ASN A 24 -11.02 77.59 -14.52
CA ASN A 24 -11.43 76.21 -14.24
C ASN A 24 -11.33 75.83 -12.78
N LEU A 25 -10.33 76.35 -12.06
CA LEU A 25 -10.18 76.07 -10.63
C LEU A 25 -11.36 76.65 -9.84
N ASP A 26 -11.79 77.86 -10.18
CA ASP A 26 -12.96 78.49 -9.58
C ASP A 26 -14.22 77.65 -9.83
N GLU A 27 -14.45 77.25 -11.08
CA GLU A 27 -15.62 76.43 -11.45
C GLU A 27 -15.60 75.04 -10.80
N LEU A 28 -14.46 74.34 -10.81
CA LEU A 28 -14.32 73.00 -10.22
C LEU A 28 -14.48 73.01 -8.71
N THR A 29 -14.11 74.11 -8.05
CA THR A 29 -14.11 74.21 -6.59
C THR A 29 -15.45 74.77 -6.08
N ASN A 30 -16.01 75.78 -6.75
CA ASN A 30 -17.13 76.56 -6.24
C ASN A 30 -18.48 76.26 -6.93
N ASN A 31 -18.54 75.49 -8.02
CA ASN A 31 -19.82 75.08 -8.61
C ASN A 31 -20.51 74.03 -7.73
N GLN A 32 -21.74 74.34 -7.28
CA GLN A 32 -22.55 73.52 -6.37
C GLN A 32 -23.74 72.81 -7.05
N SER A 33 -23.74 72.73 -8.37
CA SER A 33 -24.90 72.23 -9.13
C SER A 33 -24.56 71.22 -10.22
N GLU A 34 -23.36 71.27 -10.80
CA GLU A 34 -22.91 70.33 -11.81
C GLU A 34 -21.92 69.33 -11.20
N ARG A 35 -22.07 68.03 -11.47
CA ARG A 35 -21.15 66.99 -10.95
C ARG A 35 -19.76 67.01 -11.62
N SER A 36 -19.64 67.61 -12.81
CA SER A 36 -18.38 67.66 -13.56
C SER A 36 -18.27 68.90 -14.44
N HIS A 37 -17.05 69.40 -14.62
CA HIS A 37 -16.73 70.50 -15.54
C HIS A 37 -15.51 70.16 -16.42
N LYS A 38 -15.45 70.69 -17.65
CA LYS A 38 -14.32 70.47 -18.56
C LYS A 38 -13.10 71.30 -18.18
N ASP A 39 -11.94 70.67 -18.06
CA ASP A 39 -10.66 71.36 -17.89
C ASP A 39 -10.25 72.12 -19.17
N ARG A 40 -9.14 72.86 -19.10
CA ARG A 40 -8.66 73.68 -20.22
C ARG A 40 -8.18 72.86 -21.42
N LEU A 41 -8.07 71.54 -21.28
CA LEU A 41 -7.75 70.61 -22.36
C LEU A 41 -9.00 69.86 -22.86
N GLY A 42 -10.17 70.18 -22.31
CA GLY A 42 -11.47 69.65 -22.71
C GLY A 42 -11.88 68.36 -21.99
N ASN A 43 -11.11 67.87 -21.02
CA ASN A 43 -11.43 66.65 -20.27
C ASN A 43 -12.38 66.95 -19.12
N ASP A 44 -13.39 66.09 -18.92
CA ASP A 44 -14.32 66.23 -17.79
C ASP A 44 -13.61 65.89 -16.47
N ARG A 45 -13.68 66.81 -15.51
CA ARG A 45 -13.19 66.66 -14.14
C ARG A 45 -14.35 66.81 -13.18
N LYS A 46 -14.36 66.02 -12.11
CA LYS A 46 -15.38 66.17 -11.07
C LYS A 46 -15.22 67.51 -10.37
N THR A 47 -16.32 68.22 -10.16
CA THR A 47 -16.36 69.36 -9.26
C THR A 47 -16.25 68.85 -7.81
N TRP A 48 -15.91 69.72 -6.86
CA TRP A 48 -15.93 69.38 -5.44
C TRP A 48 -17.32 68.89 -5.02
N TRP A 49 -18.37 69.59 -5.44
CA TRP A 49 -19.75 69.17 -5.20
C TRP A 49 -20.05 67.79 -5.78
N GLY A 50 -19.61 67.49 -7.00
CA GLY A 50 -19.75 66.16 -7.59
C GLY A 50 -19.07 65.05 -6.79
N MET A 51 -17.90 65.33 -6.21
CA MET A 51 -17.21 64.39 -5.31
C MET A 51 -17.95 64.20 -3.98
N GLU A 52 -18.57 65.25 -3.44
CA GLU A 52 -19.43 65.15 -2.24
C GLU A 52 -20.67 64.32 -2.52
N GLN A 53 -21.34 64.52 -3.66
CA GLN A 53 -22.50 63.71 -4.03
C GLN A 53 -22.13 62.24 -4.20
N ASP A 54 -21.02 61.93 -4.86
CA ASP A 54 -20.56 60.55 -5.02
C ASP A 54 -20.16 59.92 -3.65
N PHE A 55 -19.66 60.72 -2.71
CA PHE A 55 -19.38 60.26 -1.35
C PHE A 55 -20.65 60.03 -0.52
N GLN A 56 -21.69 60.86 -0.70
CA GLN A 56 -23.01 60.63 -0.11
C GLN A 56 -23.68 59.38 -0.70
N ASP A 57 -23.64 59.22 -2.03
CA ASP A 57 -24.12 58.03 -2.71
C ASP A 57 -23.37 56.78 -2.21
N PHE A 58 -22.05 56.89 -1.97
CA PHE A 58 -21.27 55.82 -1.38
C PHE A 58 -21.71 55.52 0.06
N LEU A 59 -21.86 56.53 0.92
CA LEU A 59 -22.30 56.38 2.31
C LEU A 59 -23.69 55.74 2.41
N ALA A 60 -24.65 56.18 1.59
CA ALA A 60 -25.99 55.60 1.51
C ALA A 60 -25.98 54.13 1.05
N ASN A 61 -24.93 53.72 0.33
CA ASN A 61 -24.73 52.34 -0.10
C ASN A 61 -23.78 51.54 0.82
N SER A 62 -23.18 52.15 1.85
CA SER A 62 -22.18 51.53 2.70
C SER A 62 -22.60 51.50 4.17
N GLY A 63 -23.12 50.34 4.60
CA GLY A 63 -23.40 50.00 6.00
C GLY A 63 -24.89 50.12 6.36
N TYR A 64 -25.36 49.24 7.25
CA TYR A 64 -26.73 49.32 7.76
C TYR A 64 -26.84 50.40 8.84
N VAL A 65 -27.90 51.21 8.76
CA VAL A 65 -28.28 52.19 9.79
C VAL A 65 -29.68 51.86 10.30
N GLY A 66 -30.03 52.29 11.52
CA GLY A 66 -31.39 52.11 12.00
C GLY A 66 -32.36 53.11 11.38
N THR A 67 -33.66 52.80 11.38
CA THR A 67 -34.74 53.65 10.83
C THR A 67 -35.06 54.88 11.69
N GLY A 68 -34.60 54.92 12.94
CA GLY A 68 -34.88 55.99 13.89
C GLY A 68 -33.95 57.20 13.76
N THR A 69 -34.28 58.26 14.50
CA THR A 69 -33.46 59.49 14.56
C THR A 69 -32.00 59.18 14.91
N ASP A 70 -31.07 59.84 14.23
CA ASP A 70 -29.61 59.62 14.35
C ASP A 70 -29.14 58.18 14.05
N GLY A 71 -29.95 57.39 13.31
CA GLY A 71 -29.61 56.03 12.89
C GLY A 71 -29.84 54.98 13.98
N ALA A 72 -30.69 55.25 14.96
CA ALA A 72 -31.08 54.31 16.00
C ALA A 72 -31.94 53.17 15.44
N TYR A 73 -31.72 51.93 15.89
CA TYR A 73 -32.54 50.79 15.50
C TYR A 73 -33.88 50.82 16.25
N GLU A 74 -34.99 50.85 15.51
CA GLU A 74 -36.34 50.78 16.05
C GLU A 74 -36.89 49.36 15.99
N ASP A 75 -37.78 49.03 16.92
CA ASP A 75 -38.48 47.75 16.95
C ASP A 75 -39.88 47.92 16.34
N TYR A 76 -40.12 47.27 15.21
CA TYR A 76 -41.39 47.32 14.49
C TYR A 76 -42.58 47.01 15.40
N ASP A 77 -42.42 46.05 16.31
CA ASP A 77 -43.51 45.62 17.21
C ASP A 77 -43.85 46.65 18.30
N ALA A 78 -42.87 47.47 18.69
CA ALA A 78 -43.01 48.44 19.77
C ALA A 78 -43.23 49.88 19.25
N ASP A 79 -42.58 50.23 18.15
CA ASP A 79 -42.40 51.60 17.66
C ASP A 79 -43.11 51.84 16.31
N GLY A 80 -43.69 50.79 15.70
CA GLY A 80 -44.38 50.88 14.41
C GLY A 80 -45.64 51.78 14.44
N PRO A 81 -45.99 52.43 13.31
CA PRO A 81 -45.38 52.32 11.98
C PRO A 81 -44.04 53.07 11.83
N LEU A 82 -43.13 52.52 11.03
CA LEU A 82 -41.77 53.02 10.84
C LEU A 82 -41.62 53.67 9.46
N ASP A 83 -40.84 54.75 9.38
CA ASP A 83 -40.48 55.41 8.12
C ASP A 83 -39.14 54.87 7.61
N ILE A 84 -39.15 54.25 6.43
CA ILE A 84 -37.96 53.74 5.75
C ILE A 84 -37.58 54.72 4.65
N GLU A 85 -36.58 55.55 4.88
CA GLU A 85 -36.14 56.60 3.96
C GLU A 85 -35.05 56.10 3.01
N ALA A 86 -34.21 55.16 3.45
CA ALA A 86 -33.04 54.70 2.71
C ALA A 86 -32.94 53.17 2.64
N ARG A 87 -32.31 52.68 1.57
CA ARG A 87 -32.25 51.23 1.28
C ARG A 87 -31.36 50.45 2.25
N ASN A 88 -30.42 51.14 2.89
CA ASN A 88 -29.53 50.59 3.89
C ASN A 88 -30.09 50.73 5.32
N GLU A 89 -31.33 51.17 5.50
CA GLU A 89 -31.98 51.16 6.80
C GLU A 89 -32.48 49.76 7.18
N ILE A 90 -32.32 49.42 8.46
CA ILE A 90 -32.82 48.19 9.06
C ILE A 90 -33.56 48.48 10.36
N PHE A 91 -34.52 47.63 10.68
CA PHE A 91 -35.28 47.64 11.93
C PHE A 91 -35.40 46.22 12.47
N THR A 92 -35.84 46.05 13.71
CA THR A 92 -36.12 44.71 14.26
C THR A 92 -37.60 44.36 14.22
N LYS A 93 -37.93 43.09 14.01
CA LYS A 93 -39.26 42.51 14.16
C LYS A 93 -39.12 41.17 14.86
N ASP A 94 -39.84 40.94 15.95
CA ASP A 94 -39.69 39.75 16.81
C ASP A 94 -38.22 39.44 17.21
N GLY A 95 -37.40 40.49 17.32
CA GLY A 95 -35.96 40.37 17.65
C GLY A 95 -35.03 40.04 16.47
N GLU A 96 -35.54 39.91 15.25
CA GLU A 96 -34.74 39.73 14.02
C GLU A 96 -34.58 41.05 13.25
N PHE A 97 -33.43 41.27 12.61
CA PHE A 97 -33.21 42.44 11.75
C PHE A 97 -33.77 42.23 10.34
N TYR A 98 -34.54 43.20 9.85
CA TYR A 98 -35.13 43.23 8.51
C TYR A 98 -34.64 44.43 7.71
N ARG A 99 -34.56 44.27 6.38
CA ARG A 99 -34.25 45.33 5.42
C ARG A 99 -35.20 45.33 4.23
N ALA A 100 -35.34 46.47 3.56
CA ALA A 100 -36.15 46.59 2.35
C ALA A 100 -35.65 45.68 1.20
N LYS A 101 -36.58 45.02 0.50
CA LYS A 101 -36.28 44.31 -0.75
C LYS A 101 -35.89 45.30 -1.85
N ALA A 102 -35.10 44.81 -2.82
CA ALA A 102 -34.53 45.64 -3.89
C ALA A 102 -35.57 46.34 -4.76
N ASP A 103 -36.78 45.78 -4.86
CA ASP A 103 -37.91 46.26 -5.67
C ASP A 103 -38.90 47.14 -4.89
N LEU A 104 -38.70 47.36 -3.59
CA LEU A 104 -39.48 48.33 -2.83
C LEU A 104 -39.03 49.75 -3.18
N ASP A 105 -39.95 50.58 -3.67
CA ASP A 105 -39.71 52.02 -3.86
C ASP A 105 -39.63 52.73 -2.50
N LEU A 106 -38.61 53.57 -2.31
CA LEU A 106 -38.37 54.33 -1.07
C LEU A 106 -38.47 55.84 -1.34
N PRO A 107 -38.95 56.67 -0.38
CA PRO A 107 -39.27 56.34 1.01
C PRO A 107 -40.59 55.55 1.18
N TYR A 108 -40.67 54.70 2.20
CA TYR A 108 -41.83 53.86 2.49
C TYR A 108 -42.15 53.87 4.00
N THR A 109 -43.39 54.21 4.36
CA THR A 109 -43.90 54.08 5.73
C THR A 109 -44.58 52.73 5.88
N THR A 110 -44.20 51.96 6.90
CA THR A 110 -44.82 50.67 7.17
C THR A 110 -46.29 50.83 7.56
N THR A 111 -47.06 49.75 7.45
CA THR A 111 -48.51 49.77 7.74
C THR A 111 -48.82 49.67 9.23
N GLY A 112 -47.82 49.34 10.06
CA GLY A 112 -47.94 49.13 11.51
C GLY A 112 -48.55 47.77 11.89
N THR A 113 -48.89 46.93 10.91
CA THR A 113 -49.28 45.52 11.13
C THR A 113 -48.39 44.64 10.28
N TRP A 114 -47.84 43.57 10.85
CA TRP A 114 -46.93 42.67 10.13
C TRP A 114 -47.69 41.57 9.38
N ASP A 115 -48.60 41.95 8.48
CA ASP A 115 -49.32 41.01 7.63
C ASP A 115 -49.42 41.50 6.18
N GLY A 116 -49.30 40.55 5.23
CA GLY A 116 -49.55 40.74 3.80
C GLY A 116 -48.59 41.69 3.07
N ASP A 117 -48.70 42.98 3.34
CA ASP A 117 -48.04 44.05 2.60
C ASP A 117 -46.61 44.30 3.08
N ASP A 118 -46.36 44.40 4.39
CA ASP A 118 -45.00 44.61 4.92
C ASP A 118 -44.18 43.32 4.91
N GLU A 119 -44.75 42.18 5.32
CA GLU A 119 -44.06 40.88 5.33
C GLU A 119 -43.48 40.51 3.95
N THR A 120 -44.17 40.88 2.87
CA THR A 120 -43.71 40.59 1.51
C THR A 120 -42.72 41.61 0.95
N ARG A 121 -42.52 42.76 1.60
CA ARG A 121 -41.65 43.86 1.13
C ARG A 121 -40.30 43.92 1.85
N PHE A 122 -40.16 43.24 2.99
CA PHE A 122 -38.92 43.17 3.76
C PHE A 122 -38.30 41.76 3.75
N VAL A 123 -37.00 41.67 4.02
CA VAL A 123 -36.26 40.40 4.14
C VAL A 123 -35.38 40.41 5.37
N SER A 124 -35.32 39.26 6.06
CA SER A 124 -34.43 39.09 7.21
C SER A 124 -32.96 39.18 6.78
N VAL A 125 -32.17 39.81 7.64
CA VAL A 125 -30.71 39.97 7.53
C VAL A 125 -29.98 39.02 8.47
N GLY A 126 -30.71 38.29 9.33
CA GLY A 126 -30.14 37.41 10.36
C GLY A 126 -29.86 35.98 9.89
N ASP A 127 -28.59 35.60 9.75
CA ASP A 127 -28.15 34.19 9.61
C ASP A 127 -28.23 33.42 10.95
N ALA A 128 -28.55 34.10 12.06
CA ALA A 128 -28.58 33.49 13.39
C ALA A 128 -29.65 32.39 13.51
N ASN A 129 -30.84 32.63 12.98
CA ASN A 129 -31.95 31.67 13.05
C ASN A 129 -31.75 30.51 12.08
N LEU A 130 -31.27 30.77 10.85
CA LEU A 130 -30.87 29.69 9.93
C LEU A 130 -29.78 28.79 10.53
N ARG A 131 -28.76 29.35 11.20
CA ARG A 131 -27.73 28.55 11.89
C ARG A 131 -28.31 27.77 13.07
N GLN A 132 -29.27 28.33 13.79
CA GLN A 132 -29.92 27.66 14.91
C GLN A 132 -30.79 26.49 14.44
N GLU A 133 -31.56 26.68 13.36
CA GLU A 133 -32.40 25.65 12.75
C GLU A 133 -31.56 24.54 12.10
N LEU A 134 -30.46 24.90 11.41
CA LEU A 134 -29.53 23.92 10.84
C LEU A 134 -28.76 23.14 11.92
N GLY A 135 -28.56 23.75 13.09
CA GLY A 135 -27.95 23.12 14.27
C GLY A 135 -28.90 22.25 15.10
N ASP A 136 -30.21 22.34 14.87
CA ASP A 136 -31.22 21.51 15.53
C ASP A 136 -31.23 20.11 14.89
N ALA A 137 -30.91 19.08 15.68
CA ALA A 137 -30.84 17.70 15.23
C ALA A 137 -32.19 17.14 14.70
N SER A 138 -33.31 17.76 15.07
CA SER A 138 -34.66 17.36 14.63
C SER A 138 -35.13 18.05 13.34
N GLN A 139 -34.45 19.10 12.89
CA GLN A 139 -34.90 19.94 11.77
C GLN A 139 -33.81 20.19 10.71
N GLY A 140 -32.53 20.21 11.09
CA GLY A 140 -31.44 20.58 10.19
C GLY A 140 -31.31 19.69 8.95
N GLY A 141 -31.61 18.39 9.08
CA GLY A 141 -31.64 17.45 7.95
C GLY A 141 -32.79 17.67 6.97
N ASP A 142 -33.87 18.33 7.40
CA ASP A 142 -35.01 18.66 6.53
C ASP A 142 -34.80 19.95 5.72
N LEU A 143 -33.88 20.79 6.17
CA LEU A 143 -33.49 22.04 5.51
C LEU A 143 -32.43 21.83 4.41
N VAL A 144 -31.83 20.63 4.30
CA VAL A 144 -30.81 20.29 3.31
C VAL A 144 -31.40 19.38 2.23
N SER A 145 -31.48 19.89 1.00
CA SER A 145 -31.88 19.08 -0.16
C SER A 145 -30.73 18.23 -0.68
N VAL A 146 -31.03 16.98 -1.03
CA VAL A 146 -30.13 16.08 -1.77
C VAL A 146 -30.78 15.63 -3.08
N SER A 147 -29.97 15.49 -4.11
CA SER A 147 -30.41 14.90 -5.38
C SER A 147 -30.33 13.38 -5.31
N THR A 148 -31.42 12.69 -5.64
CA THR A 148 -31.48 11.24 -5.76
C THR A 148 -31.91 10.83 -7.15
N ASN A 149 -31.75 9.54 -7.46
CA ASN A 149 -32.22 8.97 -8.73
C ASN A 149 -33.75 9.08 -8.92
N SER A 150 -34.51 9.38 -7.85
CA SER A 150 -35.98 9.56 -7.89
C SER A 150 -36.42 11.02 -7.83
N GLY A 151 -35.47 11.98 -7.87
CA GLY A 151 -35.73 13.42 -7.71
C GLY A 151 -35.06 14.01 -6.48
N ASN A 152 -35.30 15.30 -6.22
CA ASN A 152 -34.76 15.99 -5.05
C ASN A 152 -35.67 15.74 -3.83
N GLU A 153 -35.06 15.43 -2.69
CA GLU A 153 -35.75 15.24 -1.40
C GLU A 153 -34.89 15.78 -0.23
N SER A 154 -35.44 15.81 0.98
CA SER A 154 -34.65 16.19 2.17
C SER A 154 -33.64 15.11 2.54
N LEU A 155 -32.52 15.52 3.16
CA LEU A 155 -31.48 14.59 3.61
C LEU A 155 -32.03 13.54 4.58
N ASN A 156 -32.94 13.93 5.49
CA ASN A 156 -33.60 13.01 6.42
C ASN A 156 -34.47 11.97 5.69
N ALA A 157 -35.24 12.37 4.69
CA ALA A 157 -36.04 11.44 3.89
C ALA A 157 -35.16 10.43 3.11
N ALA A 158 -34.04 10.90 2.55
CA ALA A 158 -33.09 10.05 1.83
C ALA A 158 -32.36 9.06 2.76
N LEU A 159 -31.95 9.50 3.96
CA LEU A 159 -31.31 8.63 4.94
C LEU A 159 -32.29 7.61 5.52
N GLY A 160 -33.54 7.99 5.79
CA GLY A 160 -34.60 7.07 6.22
C GLY A 160 -34.85 5.92 5.23
N LYS A 161 -34.70 6.19 3.93
CA LYS A 161 -34.76 5.16 2.87
C LYS A 161 -33.51 4.28 2.82
N ARG A 162 -32.31 4.81 3.12
CA ARG A 162 -31.08 4.00 3.22
C ARG A 162 -31.04 3.09 4.45
N THR A 163 -31.78 3.44 5.50
CA THR A 163 -31.92 2.60 6.71
C THR A 163 -32.89 1.42 6.49
N GLN A 164 -33.70 1.43 5.43
CA GLN A 164 -34.51 0.27 5.06
C GLN A 164 -33.62 -0.78 4.39
N VAL A 165 -33.44 -1.94 5.06
CA VAL A 165 -32.63 -3.10 4.63
C VAL A 165 -33.19 -3.78 3.36
N LYS A 166 -34.12 -3.16 2.63
CA LYS A 166 -34.90 -3.76 1.55
C LYS A 166 -34.05 -4.37 0.42
N ASP A 167 -32.83 -3.87 0.21
CA ASP A 167 -31.91 -4.32 -0.83
C ASP A 167 -30.66 -5.07 -0.30
N VAL A 168 -30.56 -5.29 1.01
CA VAL A 168 -29.42 -5.97 1.63
C VAL A 168 -29.78 -7.43 1.91
N VAL A 169 -29.10 -8.37 1.27
CA VAL A 169 -29.24 -9.79 1.61
C VAL A 169 -28.57 -10.04 2.96
N LEU A 170 -29.37 -10.37 3.97
CA LEU A 170 -28.88 -10.73 5.31
C LEU A 170 -28.14 -12.07 5.26
N LYS A 171 -27.10 -12.22 6.07
CA LYS A 171 -26.29 -13.45 6.12
C LYS A 171 -26.24 -13.96 7.55
N PHE A 172 -26.49 -15.25 7.72
CA PHE A 172 -26.55 -15.91 9.02
C PHE A 172 -25.70 -17.17 9.04
N ASP A 173 -25.11 -17.46 10.20
CA ASP A 173 -24.25 -18.64 10.41
C ASP A 173 -25.07 -19.93 10.48
N SER A 174 -26.29 -19.87 11.01
CA SER A 174 -27.24 -20.98 11.05
C SER A 174 -28.68 -20.53 10.87
N VAL A 175 -29.58 -21.50 10.61
CA VAL A 175 -31.03 -21.23 10.55
C VAL A 175 -31.53 -20.70 11.90
N SER A 176 -30.98 -21.20 13.01
CA SER A 176 -31.31 -20.73 14.36
C SER A 176 -30.92 -19.26 14.59
N ASP A 177 -29.79 -18.81 14.03
CA ASP A 177 -29.37 -17.40 14.12
C ASP A 177 -30.28 -16.48 13.30
N MET A 178 -30.78 -16.98 12.16
CA MET A 178 -31.76 -16.27 11.33
C MET A 178 -33.12 -16.18 12.01
N GLU A 179 -33.61 -17.27 12.60
CA GLU A 179 -34.90 -17.32 13.32
C GLU A 179 -34.89 -16.48 14.60
N SER A 180 -33.71 -16.24 15.20
CA SER A 180 -33.53 -15.39 16.38
C SER A 180 -33.20 -13.93 16.05
N TYR A 181 -33.09 -13.58 14.76
CA TYR A 181 -32.84 -12.20 14.33
C TYR A 181 -34.00 -11.28 14.68
N ASP A 182 -33.72 -10.02 15.02
CA ASP A 182 -34.75 -9.01 15.29
C ASP A 182 -35.50 -8.66 14.00
N THR A 183 -36.75 -9.09 13.93
CA THR A 183 -37.59 -8.97 12.72
C THR A 183 -38.33 -7.65 12.62
N THR A 184 -38.24 -6.77 13.62
CA THR A 184 -38.98 -5.49 13.68
C THR A 184 -38.59 -4.51 12.57
N SER A 185 -37.41 -4.69 11.98
CA SER A 185 -36.87 -3.86 10.90
C SER A 185 -37.01 -4.48 9.50
N LEU A 186 -37.60 -5.68 9.40
CA LEU A 186 -37.67 -6.43 8.15
C LEU A 186 -38.89 -6.04 7.31
N ASN A 187 -38.68 -5.94 6.00
CA ASN A 187 -39.75 -5.71 5.03
C ASN A 187 -40.21 -7.04 4.41
N ASP A 188 -41.46 -7.11 3.97
CA ASP A 188 -41.94 -8.25 3.20
C ASP A 188 -41.05 -8.51 1.98
N GLY A 189 -40.64 -9.76 1.80
CA GLY A 189 -39.71 -10.18 0.75
C GLY A 189 -38.22 -9.99 1.06
N GLN A 190 -37.83 -9.55 2.27
CA GLN A 190 -36.43 -9.45 2.68
C GLN A 190 -35.67 -10.76 2.45
N GLN A 191 -34.51 -10.71 1.79
CA GLN A 191 -33.73 -11.92 1.53
C GLN A 191 -32.71 -12.21 2.64
N ALA A 192 -32.59 -13.49 3.00
CA ALA A 192 -31.55 -13.99 3.88
C ALA A 192 -30.88 -15.24 3.27
N ASN A 193 -29.57 -15.32 3.43
CA ASN A 193 -28.79 -16.51 3.11
C ASN A 193 -28.23 -17.09 4.41
N VAL A 194 -28.39 -18.39 4.59
CA VAL A 194 -27.76 -19.13 5.67
C VAL A 194 -26.49 -19.80 5.14
N LEU A 195 -25.44 -19.90 5.97
CA LEU A 195 -24.14 -20.46 5.59
C LEU A 195 -24.19 -21.91 5.09
N ASN A 196 -25.28 -22.64 5.37
CA ASN A 196 -25.57 -23.97 4.84
C ASN A 196 -26.03 -23.97 3.36
N GLY A 197 -26.20 -22.80 2.74
CA GLY A 197 -26.63 -22.64 1.34
C GLY A 197 -28.13 -22.43 1.15
N SER A 198 -28.95 -22.60 2.20
CA SER A 198 -30.39 -22.30 2.13
C SER A 198 -30.63 -20.80 1.99
N ARG A 199 -31.64 -20.46 1.19
CA ARG A 199 -32.11 -19.08 1.01
C ARG A 199 -33.51 -18.94 1.57
N TYR A 200 -33.74 -17.85 2.26
CA TYR A 200 -35.02 -17.55 2.88
C TYR A 200 -35.50 -16.16 2.43
N ARG A 201 -36.82 -16.01 2.39
CA ARG A 201 -37.46 -14.70 2.31
C ARG A 201 -38.27 -14.44 3.58
N TRP A 202 -38.21 -13.24 4.11
CA TRP A 202 -39.14 -12.80 5.14
C TRP A 202 -40.52 -12.66 4.50
N ASP A 203 -41.53 -13.28 5.10
CA ASP A 203 -42.93 -13.11 4.73
C ASP A 203 -43.63 -12.39 5.87
N ALA A 204 -43.96 -11.12 5.65
CA ALA A 204 -44.54 -10.26 6.67
C ALA A 204 -45.98 -10.67 7.01
N THR A 205 -46.64 -11.47 6.16
CA THR A 205 -48.00 -11.96 6.41
C THR A 205 -48.00 -13.10 7.43
N SER A 206 -46.97 -13.95 7.37
CA SER A 206 -46.79 -15.05 8.32
C SER A 206 -45.85 -14.72 9.47
N GLU A 207 -45.28 -13.51 9.51
CA GLU A 207 -44.22 -13.09 10.44
C GLU A 207 -43.12 -14.15 10.58
N GLY A 208 -42.65 -14.66 9.44
CA GLY A 208 -41.74 -15.81 9.43
C GLY A 208 -40.85 -15.88 8.20
N TRP A 209 -39.73 -16.59 8.35
CA TRP A 209 -38.82 -16.91 7.25
C TRP A 209 -39.34 -18.09 6.43
N VAL A 210 -39.56 -17.87 5.14
CA VAL A 210 -39.99 -18.90 4.19
C VAL A 210 -38.78 -19.35 3.37
N GLU A 211 -38.44 -20.64 3.45
CA GLU A 211 -37.37 -21.22 2.64
C GLU A 211 -37.73 -21.14 1.15
N GLN A 212 -36.85 -20.57 0.35
CA GLN A 212 -36.98 -20.54 -1.09
C GLN A 212 -36.43 -21.83 -1.68
N THR A 213 -37.30 -22.82 -1.87
CA THR A 213 -36.97 -23.95 -2.75
C THR A 213 -36.87 -23.42 -4.18
N GLN A 214 -35.76 -23.68 -4.86
CA GLN A 214 -35.54 -23.26 -6.25
C GLN A 214 -36.50 -24.02 -7.18
N GLN A 215 -37.74 -23.54 -7.35
CA GLN A 215 -38.63 -23.98 -8.42
C GLN A 215 -38.12 -23.38 -9.74
N LEU A 216 -37.34 -24.15 -10.48
CA LEU A 216 -37.14 -23.90 -11.91
C LEU A 216 -38.49 -24.19 -12.58
N ASN A 217 -39.23 -23.14 -12.93
CA ASN A 217 -40.37 -23.27 -13.83
C ASN A 217 -39.84 -23.73 -15.20
N ASP A 218 -40.01 -25.00 -15.57
CA ASP A 218 -39.74 -25.47 -16.93
C ASP A 218 -40.98 -26.09 -17.60
N GLY A 219 -41.86 -25.21 -18.05
CA GLY A 219 -42.37 -25.38 -19.40
C GLY A 219 -41.30 -24.92 -20.38
N THR A 220 -40.27 -25.73 -20.63
CA THR A 220 -39.40 -25.59 -21.81
C THR A 220 -38.36 -24.45 -21.80
N GLN A 221 -37.34 -24.47 -20.93
CA GLN A 221 -36.02 -23.96 -21.28
C GLN A 221 -34.92 -24.80 -20.61
N THR A 222 -34.17 -25.52 -21.43
CA THR A 222 -32.95 -26.25 -21.06
C THR A 222 -31.95 -25.33 -20.36
N THR A 223 -31.55 -25.71 -19.17
CA THR A 223 -30.56 -25.10 -18.25
C THR A 223 -29.14 -24.93 -18.79
N ALA A 224 -28.92 -25.04 -20.10
CA ALA A 224 -27.59 -25.00 -20.72
C ALA A 224 -27.28 -23.71 -21.52
N LYS A 225 -28.07 -22.63 -21.35
CA LYS A 225 -27.87 -21.41 -22.17
C LYS A 225 -27.90 -20.05 -21.46
N ALA A 226 -28.20 -20.01 -20.16
CA ALA A 226 -28.26 -18.76 -19.40
C ALA A 226 -27.02 -18.51 -18.49
N LEU A 227 -26.04 -19.43 -18.50
CA LEU A 227 -24.89 -19.40 -17.59
C LEU A 227 -23.52 -19.27 -18.29
N ASN A 228 -23.46 -19.36 -19.62
CA ASN A 228 -22.23 -19.60 -20.40
C ASN A 228 -21.17 -18.48 -20.36
N HIS A 229 -21.27 -17.49 -19.46
CA HIS A 229 -20.26 -16.45 -19.24
C HIS A 229 -20.19 -15.92 -17.81
N ARG A 230 -20.91 -16.51 -16.83
CA ARG A 230 -20.86 -16.03 -15.44
C ARG A 230 -19.83 -16.81 -14.64
N THR A 231 -18.86 -16.10 -14.09
CA THR A 231 -17.93 -16.60 -13.08
C THR A 231 -18.70 -17.24 -11.92
N ILE A 232 -18.33 -18.46 -11.54
CA ILE A 232 -18.88 -19.14 -10.37
C ILE A 232 -18.11 -18.64 -9.14
N HIS A 233 -18.81 -18.27 -8.07
CA HIS A 233 -18.15 -17.85 -6.83
C HIS A 233 -18.23 -18.99 -5.81
N ALA A 234 -17.09 -19.60 -5.50
CA ALA A 234 -16.94 -20.52 -4.38
C ALA A 234 -16.37 -19.75 -3.18
N ILE A 235 -16.86 -20.06 -1.98
CA ILE A 235 -16.37 -19.40 -0.76
C ILE A 235 -15.08 -20.08 -0.28
N THR A 236 -14.99 -21.40 -0.42
CA THR A 236 -13.87 -22.24 0.03
C THR A 236 -13.48 -23.26 -1.04
N GLN A 237 -12.30 -23.88 -0.89
CA GLN A 237 -11.89 -25.00 -1.75
C GLN A 237 -12.83 -26.22 -1.59
N GLY A 238 -13.40 -26.45 -0.41
CA GLY A 238 -14.41 -27.50 -0.22
C GLY A 238 -15.67 -27.24 -1.06
N ALA A 239 -16.16 -26.00 -1.08
CA ALA A 239 -17.31 -25.62 -1.91
C ALA A 239 -17.02 -25.72 -3.42
N LEU A 240 -15.76 -25.58 -3.84
CA LEU A 240 -15.35 -25.80 -5.23
C LEU A 240 -15.52 -27.28 -5.64
N ARG A 241 -15.21 -28.21 -4.75
CA ARG A 241 -15.23 -29.67 -5.03
C ARG A 241 -16.63 -30.24 -5.19
N THR A 242 -17.62 -29.62 -4.55
CA THR A 242 -19.01 -30.08 -4.57
C THR A 242 -19.77 -29.63 -5.82
N ILE A 243 -19.16 -28.80 -6.68
CA ILE A 243 -19.79 -28.34 -7.91
C ILE A 243 -19.99 -29.54 -8.86
N PRO A 244 -21.24 -29.83 -9.30
CA PRO A 244 -21.51 -30.97 -10.16
C PRO A 244 -20.79 -30.85 -11.51
N VAL A 245 -19.96 -31.85 -11.85
CA VAL A 245 -19.19 -31.88 -13.11
C VAL A 245 -20.10 -31.81 -14.34
N SER A 246 -21.29 -32.40 -14.28
CA SER A 246 -22.27 -32.37 -15.37
C SER A 246 -22.78 -30.97 -15.72
N ALA A 247 -22.58 -29.99 -14.84
CA ALA A 247 -22.98 -28.59 -15.05
C ALA A 247 -21.81 -27.70 -15.53
N LEU A 248 -20.62 -28.25 -15.75
CA LEU A 248 -19.42 -27.51 -16.09
C LEU A 248 -19.06 -27.63 -17.57
N GLU A 249 -18.74 -26.49 -18.20
CA GLU A 249 -18.18 -26.41 -19.55
C GLU A 249 -16.65 -26.22 -19.46
N ASP A 250 -15.89 -26.71 -20.46
CA ASP A 250 -14.45 -26.49 -20.50
C ASP A 250 -14.13 -24.99 -20.53
N GLY A 251 -13.20 -24.55 -19.68
CA GLY A 251 -12.84 -23.14 -19.52
C GLY A 251 -13.77 -22.34 -18.61
N GLN A 252 -14.82 -22.94 -18.05
CA GLN A 252 -15.70 -22.29 -17.07
C GLN A 252 -14.87 -21.74 -15.89
N SER A 253 -15.03 -20.47 -15.55
CA SER A 253 -14.22 -19.83 -14.50
C SER A 253 -14.91 -19.88 -13.13
N CYS A 254 -14.11 -20.06 -12.08
CA CYS A 254 -14.53 -19.96 -10.69
C CYS A 254 -13.55 -19.12 -9.86
N ILE A 255 -14.03 -18.38 -8.87
CA ILE A 255 -13.22 -17.64 -7.90
C ILE A 255 -13.45 -18.21 -6.51
N ILE A 256 -12.37 -18.50 -5.78
CA ILE A 256 -12.37 -18.71 -4.33
C ILE A 256 -12.12 -17.36 -3.66
N GLY A 257 -13.09 -16.84 -2.90
CA GLY A 257 -13.10 -15.42 -2.52
C GLY A 257 -12.84 -15.04 -1.06
N MET A 258 -12.88 -15.96 -0.09
CA MET A 258 -12.92 -15.61 1.35
C MET A 258 -12.03 -16.48 2.24
N THR A 259 -10.92 -17.00 1.72
CA THR A 259 -9.96 -17.80 2.50
C THR A 259 -8.54 -17.41 2.15
N GLU A 260 -7.57 -17.87 2.96
CA GLU A 260 -6.14 -17.74 2.66
C GLU A 260 -5.76 -18.38 1.30
N ARG A 261 -6.61 -19.26 0.74
CA ARG A 261 -6.42 -19.90 -0.56
C ARG A 261 -7.10 -19.19 -1.75
N ALA A 262 -7.42 -17.90 -1.60
CA ALA A 262 -8.12 -17.14 -2.64
C ALA A 262 -7.39 -17.18 -3.99
N ARG A 263 -8.12 -17.52 -5.05
CA ARG A 263 -7.60 -17.64 -6.43
C ARG A 263 -8.71 -17.77 -7.46
N THR A 264 -8.35 -17.55 -8.71
CA THR A 264 -9.21 -17.84 -9.86
C THR A 264 -8.81 -19.18 -10.45
N LEU A 265 -9.80 -20.02 -10.76
CA LEU A 265 -9.62 -21.31 -11.38
C LEU A 265 -10.45 -21.39 -12.66
N ARG A 266 -10.03 -22.26 -13.58
CA ARG A 266 -10.79 -22.66 -14.77
C ARG A 266 -11.05 -24.15 -14.74
N TRP A 267 -12.24 -24.57 -15.13
CA TRP A 267 -12.56 -25.97 -15.30
C TRP A 267 -11.84 -26.52 -16.52
N ARG A 268 -11.21 -27.70 -16.38
CA ARG A 268 -10.60 -28.45 -17.47
C ARG A 268 -11.30 -29.79 -17.57
N SER A 269 -12.04 -29.95 -18.65
CA SER A 269 -12.69 -31.21 -19.02
C SER A 269 -11.68 -32.25 -19.52
N GLY A 270 -12.10 -33.52 -19.49
CA GLY A 270 -11.28 -34.67 -19.86
C GLY A 270 -10.37 -35.15 -18.74
N ASP A 271 -9.64 -36.24 -18.99
CA ASP A 271 -8.78 -36.86 -17.98
C ASP A 271 -7.61 -35.95 -17.58
N ARG A 272 -7.55 -35.62 -16.29
CA ARG A 272 -6.51 -34.81 -15.63
C ARG A 272 -5.80 -35.57 -14.51
N SER A 273 -5.85 -36.90 -14.54
CA SER A 273 -5.34 -37.73 -13.45
C SER A 273 -3.83 -37.56 -13.23
N SER A 274 -3.06 -37.32 -14.29
CA SER A 274 -1.63 -37.04 -14.17
C SER A 274 -1.35 -35.73 -13.43
N GLU A 275 -2.09 -34.69 -13.77
CA GLU A 275 -1.95 -33.36 -13.19
C GLU A 275 -2.38 -33.34 -11.73
N VAL A 276 -3.52 -33.96 -11.41
CA VAL A 276 -4.00 -34.14 -10.03
C VAL A 276 -3.02 -34.97 -9.20
N SER A 277 -2.51 -36.08 -9.75
CA SER A 277 -1.53 -36.92 -9.03
C SER A 277 -0.20 -36.20 -8.79
N SER A 278 0.18 -35.26 -9.66
CA SER A 278 1.38 -34.44 -9.51
C SER A 278 1.22 -33.30 -8.48
N ASP A 279 -0.02 -33.00 -8.06
CA ASP A 279 -0.33 -31.95 -7.09
C ASP A 279 -1.20 -32.45 -5.91
N PRO A 280 -0.66 -33.28 -5.00
CA PRO A 280 -1.44 -33.82 -3.88
C PRO A 280 -1.94 -32.76 -2.88
N GLY A 281 -1.32 -31.56 -2.86
CA GLY A 281 -1.76 -30.46 -1.99
C GLY A 281 -2.83 -29.56 -2.61
N GLU A 282 -3.15 -29.83 -3.88
CA GLU A 282 -4.29 -29.28 -4.62
C GLU A 282 -4.27 -27.76 -4.68
N GLY A 283 -3.09 -27.20 -4.89
CA GLY A 283 -2.88 -25.77 -5.08
C GLY A 283 -3.12 -25.34 -6.53
N ALA A 284 -2.55 -26.08 -7.47
CA ALA A 284 -2.71 -25.88 -8.91
C ALA A 284 -3.88 -26.68 -9.50
N TRP A 285 -4.12 -27.90 -9.02
CA TRP A 285 -5.17 -28.79 -9.52
C TRP A 285 -6.09 -29.27 -8.42
N VAL A 286 -7.40 -29.05 -8.58
CA VAL A 286 -8.40 -29.48 -7.61
C VAL A 286 -9.40 -30.40 -8.29
N ALA A 287 -9.38 -31.67 -7.92
CA ALA A 287 -10.36 -32.64 -8.38
C ALA A 287 -11.72 -32.44 -7.68
N PRO A 288 -12.85 -32.67 -8.37
CA PRO A 288 -14.17 -32.66 -7.75
C PRO A 288 -14.37 -33.85 -6.80
N ASP A 289 -15.24 -33.72 -5.80
CA ASP A 289 -15.52 -34.83 -4.86
C ASP A 289 -16.16 -36.04 -5.55
N SER A 290 -16.87 -35.81 -6.65
CA SER A 290 -17.47 -36.88 -7.46
C SER A 290 -16.44 -37.75 -8.18
N ASP A 291 -15.22 -37.25 -8.38
CA ASP A 291 -14.12 -37.97 -9.01
C ASP A 291 -12.77 -37.41 -8.57
N ALA A 292 -12.32 -37.85 -7.39
CA ALA A 292 -11.07 -37.42 -6.79
C ALA A 292 -9.81 -37.81 -7.59
N THR A 293 -9.94 -38.69 -8.60
CA THR A 293 -8.80 -39.03 -9.47
C THR A 293 -8.51 -37.96 -10.50
N GLY A 294 -9.50 -37.11 -10.84
CA GLY A 294 -9.40 -36.14 -11.92
C GLY A 294 -9.73 -36.70 -13.31
N ALA A 295 -10.14 -37.97 -13.42
CA ALA A 295 -10.46 -38.59 -14.71
C ALA A 295 -11.63 -37.92 -15.45
N SER A 296 -12.57 -37.34 -14.70
CA SER A 296 -13.72 -36.59 -15.23
C SER A 296 -13.42 -35.11 -15.50
N GLY A 297 -12.20 -34.65 -15.21
CA GLY A 297 -11.80 -33.25 -15.24
C GLY A 297 -11.39 -32.73 -13.86
N ALA A 298 -10.75 -31.57 -13.86
CA ALA A 298 -10.30 -30.91 -12.66
C ALA A 298 -10.30 -29.39 -12.83
N TRP A 299 -10.35 -28.67 -11.71
CA TRP A 299 -10.14 -27.23 -11.69
C TRP A 299 -8.65 -26.92 -11.73
N GLU A 300 -8.24 -26.12 -12.70
CA GLU A 300 -6.88 -25.61 -12.86
C GLU A 300 -6.82 -24.18 -12.33
N THR A 301 -5.90 -23.91 -11.41
CA THR A 301 -5.63 -22.54 -10.96
C THR A 301 -5.05 -21.73 -12.12
N ILE A 302 -5.60 -20.54 -12.36
CA ILE A 302 -5.07 -19.62 -13.37
C ILE A 302 -3.88 -18.89 -12.75
N VAL A 303 -2.71 -19.06 -13.38
CA VAL A 303 -1.43 -18.53 -12.91
C VAL A 303 -0.97 -17.42 -13.85
N ASP A 304 -0.61 -16.27 -13.27
CA ASP A 304 0.06 -15.18 -13.99
C ASP A 304 1.47 -14.99 -13.41
N GLY A 305 2.45 -15.65 -14.02
CA GLY A 305 3.88 -15.53 -13.70
C GLY A 305 4.38 -16.28 -12.47
N TYR A 306 3.56 -16.53 -11.43
CA TYR A 306 3.99 -17.20 -10.21
C TYR A 306 2.88 -17.92 -9.45
N TYR A 307 3.28 -18.95 -8.69
CA TYR A 307 2.41 -19.68 -7.77
C TYR A 307 2.42 -19.04 -6.39
N LEU A 308 1.29 -19.07 -5.69
CA LEU A 308 1.18 -18.67 -4.28
C LEU A 308 1.25 -19.89 -3.37
N ALA A 309 2.11 -19.86 -2.36
CA ALA A 309 2.23 -20.96 -1.39
C ALA A 309 0.93 -21.21 -0.62
N GLN A 310 0.11 -20.17 -0.41
CA GLN A 310 -1.17 -20.34 0.28
C GLN A 310 -2.13 -21.27 -0.47
N TRP A 311 -1.98 -21.48 -1.79
CA TRP A 311 -2.83 -22.41 -2.53
C TRP A 311 -2.68 -23.85 -2.03
N TRP A 312 -1.50 -24.22 -1.54
CA TRP A 312 -1.22 -25.50 -0.88
C TRP A 312 -1.53 -25.50 0.62
N GLY A 313 -2.02 -24.39 1.18
CA GLY A 313 -2.36 -24.26 2.60
C GLY A 313 -1.19 -23.84 3.48
N VAL A 314 -0.15 -23.23 2.92
CA VAL A 314 0.85 -22.53 3.72
C VAL A 314 0.19 -21.29 4.33
N THR A 315 -0.16 -21.41 5.61
CA THR A 315 -0.75 -20.34 6.43
C THR A 315 0.34 -19.59 7.19
N THR A 316 -0.01 -18.49 7.86
CA THR A 316 0.93 -17.70 8.66
C THR A 316 0.39 -17.37 10.05
N GLY A 317 1.28 -17.30 11.05
CA GLY A 317 0.95 -16.80 12.39
C GLY A 317 0.14 -17.75 13.28
N ASP A 318 -0.08 -18.98 12.86
CA ASP A 318 -0.85 -20.01 13.59
C ASP A 318 0.02 -20.96 14.44
N ASN A 319 1.35 -20.77 14.40
CA ASN A 319 2.34 -21.61 15.10
C ASN A 319 2.28 -23.10 14.71
N ILE A 320 1.79 -23.42 13.51
CA ILE A 320 1.72 -24.77 12.96
C ILE A 320 2.90 -24.99 12.01
N ASP A 321 3.54 -26.17 12.08
CA ASP A 321 4.57 -26.56 11.11
C ASP A 321 3.95 -26.70 9.70
N ARG A 322 4.48 -25.93 8.74
CA ARG A 322 4.06 -25.92 7.34
C ARG A 322 5.11 -26.50 6.40
N SER A 323 6.07 -27.25 6.92
CA SER A 323 7.15 -27.82 6.11
C SER A 323 6.63 -28.68 4.96
N SER A 324 5.60 -29.49 5.20
CA SER A 324 5.07 -30.42 4.19
C SER A 324 4.34 -29.69 3.05
N GLU A 325 3.52 -28.70 3.39
CA GLU A 325 2.74 -27.90 2.46
C GLU A 325 3.66 -26.99 1.64
N LEU A 326 4.67 -26.39 2.30
CA LEU A 326 5.66 -25.56 1.63
C LEU A 326 6.52 -26.37 0.68
N GLN A 327 6.96 -27.57 1.08
CA GLN A 327 7.69 -28.47 0.19
C GLN A 327 6.85 -28.86 -1.02
N ALA A 328 5.59 -29.24 -0.82
CA ALA A 328 4.69 -29.61 -1.91
C ALA A 328 4.49 -28.44 -2.90
N ALA A 329 4.23 -27.24 -2.38
CA ALA A 329 4.07 -26.03 -3.18
C ALA A 329 5.33 -25.70 -4.00
N TYR A 330 6.49 -25.77 -3.35
CA TYR A 330 7.77 -25.43 -3.99
C TYR A 330 8.19 -26.47 -5.03
N SER A 331 8.00 -27.75 -4.72
CA SER A 331 8.25 -28.84 -5.68
C SER A 331 7.39 -28.70 -6.93
N TYR A 332 6.11 -28.35 -6.78
CA TYR A 332 5.20 -28.17 -7.92
C TYR A 332 5.54 -26.92 -8.75
N ALA A 333 5.85 -25.80 -8.08
CA ALA A 333 6.16 -24.54 -8.73
C ALA A 333 7.52 -24.54 -9.45
N SER A 334 8.37 -25.56 -9.22
CA SER A 334 9.71 -25.66 -9.79
C SER A 334 9.73 -26.48 -11.10
N PRO A 335 10.44 -26.02 -12.15
CA PRO A 335 11.16 -24.75 -12.26
C PRO A 335 10.17 -23.58 -12.46
N GLY A 336 10.37 -22.49 -11.74
CA GLY A 336 9.41 -21.38 -11.67
C GLY A 336 9.46 -20.67 -10.32
N MET A 337 8.54 -19.73 -10.09
CA MET A 337 8.51 -18.93 -8.86
C MET A 337 7.36 -19.34 -7.94
N LEU A 338 7.72 -19.66 -6.69
CA LEU A 338 6.80 -19.71 -5.57
C LEU A 338 6.91 -18.43 -4.75
N LEU A 339 5.81 -17.69 -4.64
CA LEU A 339 5.69 -16.55 -3.75
C LEU A 339 5.08 -17.00 -2.42
N LEU A 340 5.79 -16.69 -1.33
CA LEU A 340 5.36 -16.97 0.03
C LEU A 340 4.47 -15.85 0.58
N PRO A 341 3.52 -16.14 1.48
CA PRO A 341 2.73 -15.11 2.14
C PRO A 341 3.57 -14.15 2.99
N GLN A 342 3.03 -12.95 3.24
CA GLN A 342 3.49 -12.09 4.34
C GLN A 342 3.11 -12.71 5.68
N GLY A 343 3.99 -12.59 6.67
CA GLY A 343 3.77 -13.15 8.01
C GLY A 343 4.75 -14.27 8.34
N GLU A 344 4.53 -14.89 9.50
CA GLU A 344 5.40 -15.93 10.04
C GLU A 344 4.95 -17.32 9.58
N ILE A 345 5.82 -18.01 8.85
CA ILE A 345 5.68 -19.41 8.45
C ILE A 345 6.61 -20.23 9.35
N ARG A 346 6.07 -21.25 10.03
CA ARG A 346 6.87 -22.15 10.86
C ARG A 346 7.26 -23.40 10.06
N MET A 347 8.52 -23.81 10.21
CA MET A 347 9.09 -25.01 9.61
C MET A 347 9.85 -25.82 10.65
N ASP A 348 9.58 -27.11 10.73
CA ASP A 348 10.34 -28.06 11.56
C ASP A 348 11.16 -29.05 10.71
N SER A 349 11.00 -29.02 9.38
CA SER A 349 11.81 -29.78 8.42
C SER A 349 12.48 -28.86 7.40
N LYS A 350 13.61 -29.30 6.87
CA LYS A 350 14.38 -28.55 5.87
C LYS A 350 13.64 -28.40 4.54
N LEU A 351 13.92 -27.32 3.81
CA LEU A 351 13.41 -27.11 2.45
C LEU A 351 14.55 -27.21 1.42
N PRO A 352 14.70 -28.35 0.72
CA PRO A 352 15.53 -28.44 -0.47
C PRO A 352 15.01 -27.54 -1.60
N LEU A 353 15.88 -26.65 -2.06
CA LEU A 353 15.67 -25.87 -3.27
C LEU A 353 16.04 -26.70 -4.50
N LEU A 354 15.31 -26.49 -5.59
CA LEU A 354 15.37 -27.31 -6.81
C LEU A 354 15.95 -26.50 -7.97
N SER A 355 16.48 -27.20 -8.96
CA SER A 355 17.07 -26.60 -10.17
C SER A 355 16.05 -25.67 -10.86
N GLY A 356 16.43 -24.41 -11.08
CA GLY A 356 15.57 -23.37 -11.68
C GLY A 356 14.40 -22.89 -10.80
N GLY A 357 14.26 -23.38 -9.57
CA GLY A 357 13.22 -22.98 -8.65
C GLY A 357 13.54 -21.67 -7.93
N ILE A 358 12.57 -20.75 -7.87
CA ILE A 358 12.68 -19.46 -7.20
C ILE A 358 11.71 -19.45 -6.02
N ILE A 359 12.24 -19.35 -4.80
CA ILE A 359 11.42 -19.05 -3.61
C ILE A 359 11.55 -17.57 -3.27
N LYS A 360 10.43 -16.88 -3.18
CA LYS A 360 10.40 -15.43 -2.97
C LYS A 360 9.43 -15.05 -1.84
N GLY A 361 9.85 -14.14 -0.97
CA GLY A 361 8.99 -13.52 0.03
C GLY A 361 8.67 -12.06 -0.27
N HIS A 362 8.19 -11.36 0.76
CA HIS A 362 7.80 -9.95 0.72
C HIS A 362 8.78 -9.00 1.44
N GLY A 363 10.01 -9.44 1.71
CA GLY A 363 11.09 -8.62 2.26
C GLY A 363 11.79 -9.25 3.46
N CYS A 364 13.03 -8.82 3.73
CA CYS A 364 13.95 -9.42 4.69
C CYS A 364 14.23 -8.59 5.95
N SER A 365 13.23 -7.84 6.45
CA SER A 365 13.42 -6.92 7.59
C SER A 365 13.16 -7.59 8.95
N ILE A 366 14.03 -7.35 9.94
CA ILE A 366 13.82 -7.75 11.34
C ILE A 366 12.61 -7.10 12.00
N ASN A 367 12.18 -5.93 11.51
CA ASN A 367 11.13 -5.10 12.12
C ASN A 367 9.94 -4.92 11.15
N GLY A 368 9.89 -5.68 10.05
CA GLY A 368 8.96 -5.44 8.94
C GLY A 368 7.86 -6.48 8.81
N SER A 369 6.83 -6.13 8.05
CA SER A 369 5.68 -6.95 7.64
C SER A 369 6.01 -7.97 6.52
N GLY A 370 7.27 -8.39 6.41
CA GLY A 370 7.76 -9.25 5.33
C GLY A 370 7.41 -10.72 5.53
N THR A 371 8.01 -11.58 4.72
CA THR A 371 7.92 -13.03 4.92
C THR A 371 8.98 -13.46 5.93
N LYS A 372 8.54 -14.03 7.04
CA LYS A 372 9.39 -14.59 8.08
C LYS A 372 9.26 -16.12 8.09
N ILE A 373 10.36 -16.84 8.02
CA ILE A 373 10.42 -18.27 8.25
C ILE A 373 11.04 -18.51 9.63
N VAL A 374 10.34 -19.22 10.50
CA VAL A 374 10.88 -19.69 11.79
C VAL A 374 11.18 -21.17 11.68
N TYR A 375 12.45 -21.52 11.77
CA TYR A 375 12.92 -22.89 11.66
C TYR A 375 13.27 -23.50 13.02
N ASN A 376 12.48 -24.46 13.50
CA ASN A 376 12.73 -25.18 14.76
C ASN A 376 13.27 -26.60 14.55
N GLY A 377 13.50 -27.01 13.31
CA GLY A 377 14.07 -28.30 12.98
C GLY A 377 15.55 -28.41 13.33
N SER A 378 16.10 -29.62 13.16
CA SER A 378 17.53 -29.88 13.29
C SER A 378 18.21 -30.05 11.94
N GLY A 379 19.47 -29.61 11.85
CA GLY A 379 20.28 -29.72 10.63
C GLY A 379 20.25 -28.44 9.77
N ASN A 380 20.23 -28.59 8.45
CA ASN A 380 20.19 -27.44 7.53
C ASN A 380 18.77 -26.91 7.37
N THR A 381 18.55 -25.60 7.39
CA THR A 381 17.22 -25.03 7.12
C THR A 381 16.88 -25.11 5.62
N PHE A 382 17.79 -24.63 4.77
CA PHE A 382 17.69 -24.69 3.32
C PHE A 382 18.87 -25.43 2.71
N GLU A 383 18.59 -26.21 1.66
CA GLU A 383 19.60 -26.97 0.96
C GLU A 383 19.52 -26.73 -0.54
N ILE A 384 20.67 -26.46 -1.16
CA ILE A 384 20.84 -26.44 -2.61
C ILE A 384 21.90 -27.48 -2.92
N ILE A 385 21.44 -28.72 -3.11
CA ILE A 385 22.34 -29.87 -3.26
C ILE A 385 22.18 -30.43 -4.67
N GLY A 386 23.22 -30.27 -5.48
CA GLY A 386 23.44 -31.00 -6.73
C GLY A 386 24.46 -32.12 -6.54
N ASN A 387 24.56 -32.99 -7.53
CA ASN A 387 25.56 -34.05 -7.56
C ASN A 387 26.22 -34.15 -8.95
N ALA A 388 27.25 -34.99 -9.08
CA ALA A 388 28.01 -35.12 -10.33
C ALA A 388 27.16 -35.58 -11.54
N ASN A 389 26.08 -36.32 -11.30
CA ASN A 389 25.18 -36.81 -12.36
C ASN A 389 24.05 -35.81 -12.67
N ASP A 390 23.66 -35.00 -11.70
CA ASP A 390 22.61 -33.99 -11.81
C ASP A 390 23.01 -32.71 -11.06
N PRO A 391 23.82 -31.85 -11.70
CA PRO A 391 24.26 -30.62 -11.07
C PRO A 391 23.10 -29.63 -11.00
N LEU A 392 22.80 -29.15 -9.80
CA LEU A 392 21.72 -28.20 -9.58
C LEU A 392 22.10 -26.82 -10.12
N ARG A 393 21.24 -26.21 -10.94
CA ARG A 393 21.49 -24.91 -11.56
C ARG A 393 20.37 -23.93 -11.29
N GLY A 394 20.69 -22.67 -11.02
CA GLY A 394 19.69 -21.61 -11.07
C GLY A 394 18.65 -21.63 -9.95
N ALA A 395 18.90 -22.32 -8.83
CA ALA A 395 18.04 -22.14 -7.65
C ALA A 395 18.18 -20.72 -7.11
N SER A 396 17.07 -20.11 -6.73
CA SER A 396 17.07 -18.75 -6.20
C SER A 396 16.22 -18.61 -4.96
N MET A 397 16.72 -17.82 -4.01
CA MET A 397 16.02 -17.44 -2.79
C MET A 397 16.04 -15.91 -2.67
N ARG A 398 14.88 -15.28 -2.50
CA ARG A 398 14.76 -13.82 -2.50
C ARG A 398 13.82 -13.25 -1.46
N ASP A 399 14.20 -12.10 -0.89
CA ASP A 399 13.31 -11.26 -0.07
C ASP A 399 12.74 -11.99 1.17
N LEU A 400 13.60 -12.70 1.92
CA LEU A 400 13.21 -13.52 3.08
C LEU A 400 13.93 -13.13 4.37
N TYR A 401 13.19 -13.19 5.47
CA TYR A 401 13.75 -13.23 6.82
C TYR A 401 13.63 -14.65 7.38
N VAL A 402 14.74 -15.23 7.84
CA VAL A 402 14.82 -16.57 8.38
C VAL A 402 15.35 -16.48 9.80
N GLU A 403 14.55 -16.93 10.77
CA GLU A 403 14.92 -17.01 12.17
C GLU A 403 15.08 -18.49 12.56
N ILE A 404 16.26 -18.83 13.05
CA ILE A 404 16.61 -20.21 13.41
C ILE A 404 16.46 -20.37 14.91
N SER A 405 15.71 -21.36 15.36
CA SER A 405 15.52 -21.67 16.78
C SER A 405 15.95 -23.09 17.14
N GLY A 406 15.99 -24.01 16.17
CA GLY A 406 16.08 -25.46 16.38
C GLY A 406 17.46 -26.10 16.58
N GLY A 407 18.56 -25.35 16.43
CA GLY A 407 19.91 -25.95 16.46
C GLY A 407 20.24 -26.71 15.16
N GLY A 408 21.43 -26.54 14.59
CA GLY A 408 21.69 -27.16 13.28
C GLY A 408 23.09 -27.04 12.71
N GLU A 409 23.22 -27.43 11.45
CA GLU A 409 24.48 -27.34 10.70
C GLU A 409 24.59 -25.98 10.02
N SER A 410 23.65 -25.62 9.14
CA SER A 410 23.65 -24.33 8.45
C SER A 410 22.27 -23.74 8.20
N ALA A 411 22.15 -22.42 8.17
CA ALA A 411 20.91 -21.79 7.72
C ALA A 411 20.67 -22.06 6.23
N LEU A 412 21.73 -21.99 5.44
CA LEU A 412 21.74 -22.29 4.02
C LEU A 412 22.96 -23.12 3.67
N TYR A 413 22.74 -24.28 3.08
CA TYR A 413 23.81 -25.18 2.63
C TYR A 413 23.79 -25.37 1.12
N LEU A 414 24.89 -25.03 0.46
CA LEU A 414 25.10 -25.23 -0.98
C LEU A 414 26.17 -26.30 -1.19
N LYS A 415 25.84 -27.29 -2.02
CA LYS A 415 26.76 -28.37 -2.41
C LYS A 415 26.54 -28.76 -3.86
N GLY A 416 27.60 -28.87 -4.67
CA GLY A 416 27.51 -29.32 -6.06
C GLY A 416 26.56 -28.51 -6.98
N CYS A 417 26.37 -27.22 -6.72
CA CYS A 417 25.41 -26.36 -7.44
C CYS A 417 26.08 -25.20 -8.19
N ARG A 418 25.40 -24.57 -9.15
CA ARG A 418 25.93 -23.39 -9.82
C ARG A 418 24.87 -22.39 -10.24
N GLU A 419 25.28 -21.17 -10.54
CA GLU A 419 24.38 -20.13 -11.08
C GLU A 419 23.19 -19.86 -10.13
N CYS A 420 23.35 -20.13 -8.83
CA CYS A 420 22.31 -19.89 -7.83
C CYS A 420 22.35 -18.42 -7.38
N ILE A 421 21.18 -17.86 -7.07
CA ILE A 421 21.04 -16.45 -6.70
C ILE A 421 20.33 -16.32 -5.35
N ILE A 422 21.05 -15.84 -4.35
CA ILE A 422 20.53 -15.56 -3.01
C ILE A 422 20.51 -14.05 -2.83
N GLU A 423 19.33 -13.44 -2.84
CA GLU A 423 19.18 -11.98 -2.90
C GLU A 423 18.31 -11.48 -1.74
N LYS A 424 18.80 -10.51 -0.95
CA LYS A 424 18.04 -9.89 0.15
C LYS A 424 17.46 -10.95 1.09
N VAL A 425 18.35 -11.75 1.66
CA VAL A 425 17.99 -12.79 2.62
C VAL A 425 18.69 -12.49 3.93
N LEU A 426 17.93 -12.49 5.03
CA LEU A 426 18.45 -12.30 6.36
C LEU A 426 18.31 -13.60 7.16
N PHE A 427 19.43 -14.18 7.58
CA PHE A 427 19.48 -15.29 8.53
C PHE A 427 19.82 -14.76 9.92
N ARG A 428 18.93 -14.97 10.89
CA ARG A 428 19.13 -14.56 12.29
C ARG A 428 19.16 -15.77 13.21
N ASN A 429 19.87 -15.57 14.32
CA ASN A 429 20.09 -16.55 15.37
C ASN A 429 20.88 -17.77 14.86
N ILE A 430 21.83 -17.51 13.97
CA ILE A 430 22.79 -18.52 13.50
C ILE A 430 23.70 -19.03 14.63
N GLY A 431 23.61 -18.47 15.84
CA GLY A 431 24.31 -19.01 17.02
C GLY A 431 23.86 -20.43 17.39
N THR A 432 22.73 -20.87 16.84
CA THR A 432 22.24 -22.25 16.96
C THR A 432 22.78 -23.17 15.84
N CYS A 433 23.37 -22.61 14.78
CA CYS A 433 23.95 -23.36 13.64
C CYS A 433 25.47 -23.31 13.63
N THR A 434 26.16 -24.30 13.08
CA THR A 434 27.63 -24.21 12.88
C THR A 434 28.02 -23.07 11.92
N ASP A 435 27.20 -22.86 10.88
CA ASP A 435 27.42 -21.86 9.84
C ASP A 435 26.12 -21.10 9.51
N GLY A 436 26.18 -19.82 9.18
CA GLY A 436 25.04 -19.12 8.59
C GLY A 436 24.80 -19.63 7.18
N VAL A 437 25.76 -19.38 6.29
CA VAL A 437 25.79 -19.87 4.92
C VAL A 437 27.01 -20.78 4.77
N LYS A 438 26.78 -22.03 4.40
CA LYS A 438 27.84 -23.00 4.09
C LYS A 438 27.82 -23.32 2.61
N VAL A 439 28.98 -23.24 1.97
CA VAL A 439 29.21 -23.58 0.58
C VAL A 439 30.32 -24.61 0.55
N GLU A 440 30.03 -25.81 0.04
CA GLU A 440 30.96 -26.94 0.07
C GLU A 440 31.09 -27.57 -1.32
N ALA A 441 32.32 -27.76 -1.77
CA ALA A 441 32.58 -28.45 -3.02
C ALA A 441 32.33 -29.98 -2.89
N GLU A 442 32.06 -30.66 -4.01
CA GLU A 442 31.82 -32.11 -4.03
C GLU A 442 32.90 -32.84 -4.86
N GLU A 443 33.09 -34.13 -4.57
CA GLU A 443 33.89 -34.99 -5.42
C GLU A 443 33.30 -34.99 -6.86
N ASP A 444 34.18 -34.88 -7.85
CA ASP A 444 33.93 -34.68 -9.28
C ASP A 444 33.08 -33.50 -9.77
N TYR A 445 32.51 -32.65 -8.89
CA TYR A 445 31.75 -31.47 -9.30
C TYR A 445 31.79 -30.34 -8.27
N GLY A 446 31.87 -29.08 -8.72
CA GLY A 446 32.05 -27.94 -7.83
C GLY A 446 30.87 -26.99 -7.68
N VAL A 447 31.02 -26.02 -6.78
CA VAL A 447 30.08 -24.94 -6.49
C VAL A 447 30.55 -23.62 -7.10
N TYR A 448 29.96 -23.21 -8.22
CA TYR A 448 30.49 -22.08 -8.99
C TYR A 448 29.46 -21.03 -9.37
N LYS A 449 29.92 -19.78 -9.53
CA LYS A 449 29.11 -18.68 -10.09
C LYS A 449 27.80 -18.47 -9.35
N ASN A 450 27.82 -18.60 -8.03
CA ASN A 450 26.67 -18.29 -7.21
C ASN A 450 26.80 -16.85 -6.73
N ASP A 451 25.68 -16.13 -6.82
CA ASP A 451 25.58 -14.72 -6.46
C ASP A 451 24.84 -14.60 -5.13
N PHE A 452 25.51 -14.01 -4.14
CA PHE A 452 24.92 -13.60 -2.88
C PHE A 452 24.83 -12.08 -2.90
N VAL A 453 23.62 -11.52 -2.86
CA VAL A 453 23.39 -10.08 -2.97
C VAL A 453 22.61 -9.62 -1.76
N GLN A 454 23.20 -8.76 -0.93
CA GLN A 454 22.59 -8.25 0.30
C GLN A 454 22.13 -9.37 1.26
N VAL A 455 22.88 -10.46 1.31
CA VAL A 455 22.64 -11.54 2.28
C VAL A 455 23.25 -11.16 3.62
N GLN A 456 22.47 -11.28 4.69
CA GLN A 456 22.92 -10.97 6.03
C GLN A 456 22.83 -12.19 6.95
N THR A 457 23.87 -12.42 7.76
CA THR A 457 23.90 -13.44 8.81
C THR A 457 24.11 -12.77 10.17
N ILE A 458 23.26 -13.07 11.15
CA ILE A 458 23.33 -12.52 12.51
C ILE A 458 23.29 -13.66 13.53
N GLY A 459 24.30 -13.77 14.38
CA GLY A 459 24.27 -14.74 15.47
C GLY A 459 25.61 -14.90 16.19
N PHE A 460 25.54 -15.27 17.46
CA PHE A 460 26.69 -15.33 18.35
C PHE A 460 27.37 -16.71 18.25
N ASP A 461 28.70 -16.72 18.23
CA ASP A 461 29.63 -17.87 18.39
C ASP A 461 29.93 -18.77 17.18
N ASN A 462 29.37 -18.49 16.00
CA ASN A 462 29.56 -19.32 14.79
C ASN A 462 30.08 -18.53 13.57
N ARG A 463 30.27 -19.20 12.43
CA ARG A 463 30.74 -18.57 11.18
C ARG A 463 29.56 -18.01 10.39
N GLY A 464 29.69 -16.80 9.87
CA GLY A 464 28.65 -16.19 9.04
C GLY A 464 28.56 -16.86 7.68
N PHE A 465 29.63 -16.73 6.90
CA PHE A 465 29.79 -17.36 5.60
C PHE A 465 31.00 -18.29 5.64
N TYR A 466 30.80 -19.57 5.30
CA TYR A 466 31.85 -20.57 5.22
C TYR A 466 31.88 -21.20 3.83
N PHE A 467 32.96 -20.99 3.11
CA PHE A 467 33.22 -21.58 1.81
C PHE A 467 34.37 -22.56 1.93
N ASP A 468 34.07 -23.84 1.66
CA ASP A 468 34.99 -24.95 1.74
C ASP A 468 35.14 -25.65 0.38
N GLY A 469 36.28 -25.44 -0.25
CA GLY A 469 36.68 -26.16 -1.46
C GLY A 469 37.69 -27.27 -1.20
N ASP A 470 38.04 -27.55 0.05
CA ASP A 470 39.00 -28.61 0.42
C ASP A 470 38.37 -29.99 0.25
N ILE A 471 38.44 -30.52 -0.97
CA ILE A 471 38.07 -31.91 -1.26
C ILE A 471 39.33 -32.74 -1.07
N THR A 472 39.40 -33.47 0.06
CA THR A 472 40.49 -34.39 0.34
C THR A 472 40.79 -35.27 -0.90
N ASN A 473 41.99 -35.14 -1.46
CA ASN A 473 42.59 -35.99 -2.51
C ASN A 473 42.33 -35.68 -4.00
N SER A 474 41.79 -34.52 -4.42
CA SER A 474 41.55 -34.29 -5.87
C SER A 474 42.46 -33.27 -6.55
N GLY A 475 43.21 -32.44 -5.82
CA GLY A 475 44.05 -31.36 -6.38
C GLY A 475 43.29 -30.38 -7.28
N THR A 476 41.95 -30.43 -7.28
CA THR A 476 41.08 -29.65 -8.16
C THR A 476 40.27 -28.71 -7.28
N ARG A 477 40.41 -27.39 -7.49
CA ARG A 477 39.67 -26.37 -6.74
C ARG A 477 38.27 -26.26 -7.29
N ARG A 478 37.26 -26.40 -6.43
CA ARG A 478 35.89 -26.62 -6.89
C ARG A 478 34.82 -25.77 -6.21
N ALA A 479 35.15 -24.64 -5.59
CA ALA A 479 34.16 -23.70 -5.06
C ALA A 479 34.46 -22.24 -5.50
N ASN A 480 34.52 -22.00 -6.81
CA ASN A 480 35.14 -20.80 -7.38
C ASN A 480 34.15 -19.86 -8.08
N ASP A 481 34.57 -18.62 -8.31
CA ASP A 481 33.80 -17.58 -9.00
C ASP A 481 32.47 -17.26 -8.33
N ASN A 482 32.38 -17.47 -7.02
CA ASN A 482 31.25 -17.03 -6.22
C ASN A 482 31.41 -15.55 -5.91
N VAL A 483 30.30 -14.80 -5.96
CA VAL A 483 30.29 -13.35 -5.74
C VAL A 483 29.41 -13.04 -4.54
N LEU A 484 29.93 -12.26 -3.60
CA LEU A 484 29.16 -11.69 -2.52
C LEU A 484 29.12 -10.17 -2.73
N ASP A 485 27.95 -9.60 -2.99
CA ASP A 485 27.73 -8.16 -3.14
C ASP A 485 26.91 -7.63 -1.96
N LYS A 486 27.49 -6.69 -1.21
CA LYS A 486 26.90 -6.03 -0.02
C LYS A 486 26.41 -7.02 1.03
N CYS A 487 26.98 -8.21 1.09
CA CYS A 487 26.71 -9.18 2.14
C CYS A 487 27.24 -8.68 3.49
N ARG A 488 26.54 -9.03 4.56
CA ARG A 488 26.89 -8.65 5.93
C ARG A 488 26.94 -9.86 6.83
N SER A 489 28.01 -9.99 7.61
CA SER A 489 28.05 -10.95 8.70
C SER A 489 28.28 -10.23 10.01
N ASP A 490 27.36 -10.43 10.95
CA ASP A 490 27.45 -10.03 12.35
C ASP A 490 27.67 -11.29 13.22
N ALA A 491 28.69 -12.08 12.87
CA ALA A 491 28.94 -13.41 13.43
C ALA A 491 30.16 -13.39 14.34
N ASN A 492 30.09 -13.99 15.55
CA ASN A 492 31.20 -13.82 16.50
C ASN A 492 32.47 -14.57 16.13
N ALA A 493 32.40 -15.75 15.50
CA ALA A 493 33.60 -16.58 15.31
C ALA A 493 34.40 -16.16 14.06
N THR A 494 33.75 -16.12 12.90
CA THR A 494 34.36 -15.57 11.68
C THR A 494 33.27 -15.05 10.76
N GLY A 495 33.39 -13.81 10.29
CA GLY A 495 32.42 -13.22 9.37
C GLY A 495 32.38 -13.97 8.04
N PHE A 496 33.53 -13.99 7.36
CA PHE A 496 33.72 -14.70 6.09
C PHE A 496 34.94 -15.61 6.17
N GLN A 497 34.74 -16.91 5.98
CA GLN A 497 35.82 -17.89 5.97
C GLN A 497 35.89 -18.60 4.63
N PHE A 498 37.09 -18.63 4.07
CA PHE A 498 37.41 -19.25 2.78
C PHE A 498 38.53 -20.28 2.97
N ARG A 499 38.29 -21.50 2.49
CA ARG A 499 39.26 -22.60 2.54
C ARG A 499 39.27 -23.33 1.20
N GLY A 500 40.45 -23.59 0.64
CA GLY A 500 40.60 -24.44 -0.56
C GLY A 500 39.91 -23.91 -1.83
N LEU A 501 39.88 -22.60 -2.03
CA LEU A 501 39.20 -21.96 -3.17
C LEU A 501 40.20 -21.42 -4.20
N GLU A 502 39.77 -21.35 -5.46
CA GLU A 502 40.53 -20.68 -6.53
C GLU A 502 40.26 -19.17 -6.60
N HIS A 503 39.00 -18.78 -6.37
CA HIS A 503 38.57 -17.40 -6.58
C HIS A 503 37.22 -17.11 -5.91
N VAL A 504 37.15 -16.03 -5.13
CA VAL A 504 35.90 -15.46 -4.60
C VAL A 504 36.01 -13.94 -4.59
N ASP A 505 34.93 -13.26 -4.98
CA ASP A 505 34.83 -11.81 -4.97
C ASP A 505 33.88 -11.33 -3.85
N LEU A 506 34.36 -10.37 -3.06
CA LEU A 506 33.62 -9.67 -2.01
C LEU A 506 33.47 -8.20 -2.40
N HIS A 507 32.27 -7.75 -2.74
CA HIS A 507 32.00 -6.37 -3.14
C HIS A 507 31.21 -5.64 -2.05
N GLY A 508 31.80 -4.61 -1.43
CA GLY A 508 31.10 -3.81 -0.42
C GLY A 508 30.63 -4.60 0.81
N CYS A 509 31.23 -5.76 1.08
CA CYS A 509 30.82 -6.63 2.18
C CYS A 509 31.20 -6.06 3.55
N ARG A 510 30.42 -6.41 4.57
CA ARG A 510 30.63 -6.00 5.96
C ARG A 510 30.83 -7.19 6.88
N GLY A 511 31.93 -7.23 7.61
CA GLY A 511 32.25 -8.30 8.57
C GLY A 511 32.49 -7.72 9.95
N GLU A 512 31.54 -7.92 10.85
CA GLU A 512 31.58 -7.47 12.25
C GLU A 512 31.43 -8.66 13.19
N GLY A 513 32.22 -8.68 14.26
CA GLY A 513 32.14 -9.75 15.24
C GLY A 513 33.29 -9.76 16.23
N ASN A 514 33.20 -10.68 17.17
CA ASN A 514 34.13 -10.73 18.31
C ASN A 514 35.48 -11.38 18.01
N ASN A 515 35.71 -11.91 16.80
CA ASN A 515 36.95 -12.63 16.50
C ASN A 515 37.52 -12.23 15.15
N ARG A 516 37.02 -12.80 14.03
CA ARG A 516 37.64 -12.62 12.72
C ARG A 516 36.68 -12.03 11.70
N GLY A 517 37.11 -11.00 10.96
CA GLY A 517 36.32 -10.44 9.86
C GLY A 517 36.35 -11.34 8.64
N VAL A 518 37.53 -11.47 8.03
CA VAL A 518 37.81 -12.38 6.92
C VAL A 518 38.91 -13.35 7.32
N ARG A 519 38.69 -14.65 7.14
CA ARG A 519 39.71 -15.69 7.31
C ARG A 519 39.95 -16.42 5.99
N VAL A 520 41.21 -16.52 5.60
CA VAL A 520 41.64 -17.34 4.45
C VAL A 520 42.55 -18.44 4.95
N ALA A 521 42.16 -19.69 4.76
CA ALA A 521 42.91 -20.87 5.19
C ALA A 521 43.34 -21.73 3.99
N GLY A 522 44.52 -22.34 4.09
CA GLY A 522 45.03 -23.30 3.11
C GLY A 522 44.30 -24.65 3.14
N GLU A 523 44.53 -25.47 2.11
CA GLU A 523 44.04 -26.85 2.04
C GLU A 523 44.81 -27.75 3.00
N SER A 524 44.16 -28.85 3.44
CA SER A 524 44.76 -29.87 4.30
C SER A 524 45.97 -30.58 3.66
N ASP A 525 46.09 -30.53 2.33
CA ASP A 525 47.17 -31.14 1.54
C ASP A 525 48.35 -30.21 1.23
N GLY A 526 48.31 -28.95 1.72
CA GLY A 526 49.37 -27.96 1.52
C GLY A 526 49.27 -27.17 0.21
N THR A 527 48.20 -27.32 -0.57
CA THR A 527 47.96 -26.52 -1.78
C THR A 527 47.64 -25.05 -1.42
N PRO A 528 48.20 -24.05 -2.13
CA PRO A 528 47.87 -22.63 -1.92
C PRO A 528 46.39 -22.32 -2.04
N ALA A 529 45.81 -21.54 -1.12
CA ALA A 529 44.49 -20.93 -1.32
C ALA A 529 44.60 -19.68 -2.22
N ILE A 530 43.71 -19.52 -3.19
CA ILE A 530 43.86 -18.53 -4.26
C ILE A 530 42.76 -17.49 -4.16
N ARG A 531 43.24 -16.24 -4.27
CA ARG A 531 42.56 -14.97 -4.52
C ARG A 531 41.13 -14.87 -3.97
N VAL A 532 41.06 -14.37 -2.75
CA VAL A 532 39.91 -13.58 -2.31
C VAL A 532 40.16 -12.14 -2.74
N ASN A 533 39.31 -11.56 -3.58
CA ASN A 533 39.34 -10.13 -3.85
C ASN A 533 38.27 -9.45 -3.01
N MET A 534 38.67 -8.44 -2.25
CA MET A 534 37.76 -7.59 -1.51
C MET A 534 37.77 -6.19 -2.14
N LEU A 535 36.63 -5.77 -2.67
CA LEU A 535 36.42 -4.49 -3.35
C LEU A 535 35.45 -3.64 -2.53
N GLY A 536 35.96 -2.68 -1.77
CA GLY A 536 35.16 -1.87 -0.86
C GLY A 536 34.73 -2.63 0.40
N GLY A 537 33.90 -2.01 1.23
CA GLY A 537 33.32 -2.64 2.41
C GLY A 537 33.92 -2.21 3.75
N TYR A 538 33.57 -2.93 4.80
CA TYR A 538 33.90 -2.58 6.18
C TYR A 538 34.19 -3.81 7.04
N LEU A 539 35.33 -3.84 7.71
CA LEU A 539 35.67 -4.88 8.69
C LEU A 539 35.97 -4.21 10.03
N GLU A 540 35.31 -4.70 11.09
CA GLU A 540 35.58 -4.28 12.46
C GLU A 540 35.37 -5.46 13.39
N ASN A 541 36.48 -6.05 13.86
CA ASN A 541 36.46 -7.28 14.65
C ASN A 541 37.39 -7.18 15.84
N ASP A 542 37.08 -7.84 16.96
CA ASP A 542 37.89 -7.66 18.17
C ASP A 542 39.31 -8.23 18.03
N THR A 543 39.47 -9.40 17.39
CA THR A 543 40.76 -10.09 17.28
C THR A 543 41.51 -9.74 15.99
N TYR A 544 40.98 -10.14 14.83
CA TYR A 544 41.58 -9.88 13.53
C TYR A 544 40.54 -9.41 12.52
N ASP A 545 40.80 -8.33 11.80
CA ASP A 545 39.97 -7.96 10.65
C ASP A 545 40.26 -8.89 9.47
N ILE A 546 41.54 -9.23 9.27
CA ILE A 546 41.98 -10.16 8.23
C ILE A 546 42.92 -11.18 8.87
N ASP A 547 42.58 -12.47 8.75
CA ASP A 547 43.38 -13.60 9.20
C ASP A 547 43.75 -14.49 8.02
N VAL A 548 45.01 -14.44 7.60
CA VAL A 548 45.55 -15.38 6.62
C VAL A 548 46.31 -16.46 7.40
N ASP A 549 45.69 -17.64 7.50
CA ASP A 549 46.17 -18.72 8.37
C ASP A 549 47.52 -19.29 7.90
N ASP A 550 48.56 -19.07 8.69
CA ASP A 550 49.94 -19.51 8.44
C ASP A 550 50.23 -20.91 9.03
N SER A 551 49.27 -21.55 9.72
CA SER A 551 49.52 -22.80 10.46
C SER A 551 49.58 -24.08 9.60
N SER A 552 49.19 -23.99 8.32
CA SER A 552 49.22 -25.14 7.39
C SER A 552 50.56 -25.21 6.62
N PRO A 553 51.28 -26.34 6.68
CA PRO A 553 52.56 -26.50 5.99
C PRO A 553 52.36 -26.49 4.47
N GLY A 554 52.57 -25.34 3.82
CA GLY A 554 52.58 -25.17 2.36
C GLY A 554 51.57 -24.16 1.80
N GLY A 555 50.56 -23.74 2.56
CA GLY A 555 49.45 -22.95 2.04
C GLY A 555 49.80 -21.48 1.76
N ASN A 556 50.12 -21.12 0.52
CA ASN A 556 50.15 -19.71 0.09
C ASN A 556 48.73 -19.16 -0.07
N GLY A 557 48.02 -18.92 1.05
CA GLY A 557 46.76 -18.17 1.04
C GLY A 557 47.00 -16.73 0.59
N GLY A 558 46.17 -16.21 -0.31
CA GLY A 558 46.32 -14.86 -0.84
C GLY A 558 45.02 -14.07 -0.84
N ILE A 559 45.02 -12.90 -0.20
CA ILE A 559 43.92 -11.93 -0.25
C ILE A 559 44.39 -10.63 -0.92
N ARG A 560 43.53 -10.04 -1.74
CA ARG A 560 43.70 -8.71 -2.33
C ARG A 560 42.60 -7.79 -1.82
N VAL A 561 42.97 -6.58 -1.40
CA VAL A 561 42.05 -5.67 -0.72
C VAL A 561 42.11 -4.28 -1.35
N PHE A 562 41.02 -3.84 -1.94
CA PHE A 562 40.91 -2.58 -2.66
C PHE A 562 39.81 -1.71 -2.05
N GLY A 563 40.14 -0.57 -1.44
CA GLY A 563 39.14 0.40 -0.95
C GLY A 563 38.27 -0.09 0.22
N THR A 564 38.66 -1.18 0.90
CA THR A 564 37.97 -1.67 2.10
C THR A 564 38.49 -0.96 3.35
N ARG A 565 37.58 -0.59 4.26
CA ARG A 565 37.94 0.01 5.54
C ARG A 565 38.13 -1.07 6.61
N TYR A 566 39.30 -1.08 7.27
CA TYR A 566 39.65 -2.04 8.33
C TYR A 566 40.82 -1.50 9.19
N SER A 567 41.09 -2.11 10.34
CA SER A 567 42.22 -1.77 11.20
C SER A 567 43.50 -2.51 10.80
N ARG A 568 44.54 -1.76 10.41
CA ARG A 568 45.83 -2.34 10.00
C ARG A 568 46.55 -3.09 11.14
N SER A 569 46.29 -2.75 12.40
CA SER A 569 46.87 -3.43 13.56
C SER A 569 46.26 -4.82 13.82
N LYS A 570 45.17 -5.16 13.14
CA LYS A 570 44.41 -6.41 13.30
C LYS A 570 44.55 -7.36 12.10
N ILE A 571 45.72 -7.38 11.45
CA ILE A 571 46.05 -8.38 10.42
C ILE A 571 46.90 -9.50 11.03
N ALA A 572 46.46 -10.75 10.89
CA ALA A 572 47.25 -11.94 11.18
C ALA A 572 47.79 -12.58 9.89
N GLY A 573 49.03 -13.08 9.95
CA GLY A 573 49.71 -13.78 8.85
C GLY A 573 50.87 -12.98 8.21
N SER A 574 51.70 -13.65 7.40
CA SER A 574 52.84 -13.03 6.73
C SER A 574 52.42 -11.95 5.72
N SER A 575 53.11 -10.80 5.74
CA SER A 575 52.79 -9.63 4.90
C SER A 575 52.95 -9.86 3.39
N SER A 576 53.63 -10.93 2.96
CA SER A 576 53.80 -11.33 1.55
C SER A 576 52.55 -12.01 0.96
N ARG A 577 51.62 -12.41 1.82
CA ARG A 577 50.37 -13.11 1.48
C ARG A 577 49.16 -12.18 1.35
N VAL A 578 49.23 -10.99 1.95
CA VAL A 578 48.29 -9.89 1.70
C VAL A 578 48.87 -9.00 0.61
N ARG A 579 48.24 -8.92 -0.57
CA ARG A 579 48.76 -8.18 -1.74
C ARG A 579 47.83 -7.05 -2.16
N ASP A 580 48.42 -6.01 -2.77
CA ASP A 580 47.70 -4.89 -3.41
C ASP A 580 46.68 -4.18 -2.50
N ILE A 581 47.15 -3.60 -1.38
CA ILE A 581 46.33 -2.77 -0.49
C ILE A 581 46.23 -1.34 -1.04
N ILE A 582 45.06 -0.92 -1.51
CA ILE A 582 44.78 0.47 -1.92
C ILE A 582 43.84 1.11 -0.88
N TYR A 583 44.37 2.07 -0.11
CA TYR A 583 43.83 2.56 1.17
C TYR A 583 42.75 3.66 1.06
N ASP A 584 41.79 3.63 1.99
CA ASP A 584 41.12 4.81 2.55
C ASP A 584 41.23 4.73 4.09
N PHE A 585 42.00 5.63 4.71
CA PHE A 585 42.41 5.54 6.11
C PHE A 585 41.33 6.01 7.10
N TYR A 586 41.18 5.28 8.22
CA TYR A 586 40.73 5.85 9.50
C TYR A 586 42.00 6.15 10.32
N ASP A 587 42.42 7.42 10.37
CA ASP A 587 43.23 7.90 11.50
C ASP A 587 42.24 8.38 12.57
N ALA A 588 42.11 7.60 13.66
CA ALA A 588 41.72 8.04 14.99
C ALA A 588 42.06 6.95 16.01
#